data_AF-A0A7X9IDQ7-F1
#
_entry.id   AF-A0A7X9IDQ7-F1
#
_cell.length_a   1.000
_cell.length_b   1.000
_cell.length_c   1.000
_cell.angle_alpha   90.00
_cell.angle_beta   90.00
_cell.angle_gamma   90.00
#
_symmetry.space_group_name_H-M   'P 1'
#
loop_
_entity.id
_entity.type
_entity.pdbx_description
1 polymer ?
#
loop_
_entity_poly.entity_id
_entity_poly.type
_entity_poly.pdbx_seq_one_letter_code
_entity_poly.pdbx_strand_id
1 'polypeptide(L)'
;MRRTMDGERTSVDWQQVRSLVRAGLRQTVRGSLIPFAGGAERGPYRWAFVILIGTNVFYSLMLAAVMAKSADLFSGLVIGGTLILFVMAMQILIEFGQVIVTPDDYAVIGAMPVNSRTYYIARLSQMVALVSILTAAVALVPAVVTAIFRHSLAAFFVVLIHFWVASMTISLAVAVAYAWLMGRFNRGRMERWLGYVQFAFGLIIWAGIFILPDKIGPWLGGIDAAVHPVLQCSPAYWFAAWVRLFEGGWNGGLFGLGMLGVTVLVILFRLISGSLSLTYAESLSAGTVPRGTVRRPMGDTAFGGFIRRLATPEDRAVFALTKAQFRHDTRFRMAILGSAALIFIIPMMVYIHKESFPQDPFLGPSRGT
;
A
#
# COMPACT_ATOMS: atom_id res chain seq x y z
N MET A 1 -51.21 -15.25 0.10
CA MET A 1 -49.94 -15.58 -0.59
C MET A 1 -48.88 -14.45 -0.50
N ARG A 2 -48.78 -13.72 0.63
CA ARG A 2 -47.91 -12.53 0.77
C ARG A 2 -47.02 -12.55 2.03
N ARG A 3 -46.97 -13.66 2.76
CA ARG A 3 -46.30 -13.79 4.07
C ARG A 3 -45.04 -14.67 4.07
N THR A 4 -44.65 -15.25 2.93
CA THR A 4 -43.45 -16.11 2.83
C THR A 4 -42.25 -15.41 2.18
N MET A 5 -42.41 -14.21 1.61
CA MET A 5 -41.33 -13.49 0.90
C MET A 5 -40.41 -12.65 1.81
N ASP A 6 -40.76 -12.43 3.07
CA ASP A 6 -39.94 -11.64 4.00
C ASP A 6 -38.92 -12.49 4.78
N GLY A 7 -39.07 -13.82 4.80
CA GLY A 7 -38.14 -14.73 5.47
C GLY A 7 -36.80 -14.89 4.73
N GLU A 8 -36.80 -14.86 3.40
CA GLU A 8 -35.60 -15.07 2.57
C GLU A 8 -34.75 -13.82 2.36
N ARG A 9 -35.24 -12.63 2.70
CA ARG A 9 -34.48 -11.38 2.55
C ARG A 9 -33.35 -11.20 3.57
N THR A 10 -33.23 -12.09 4.55
CA THR A 10 -32.17 -12.03 5.57
C THR A 10 -31.09 -13.09 5.41
N SER A 11 -31.31 -14.11 4.57
CA SER A 11 -30.33 -15.14 4.26
C SER A 11 -29.30 -14.64 3.25
N VAL A 12 -28.04 -15.01 3.48
CA VAL A 12 -26.92 -14.75 2.58
C VAL A 12 -27.05 -15.69 1.38
N ASP A 13 -27.09 -15.13 0.17
CA ASP A 13 -27.05 -15.91 -1.06
C ASP A 13 -25.58 -16.23 -1.42
N TRP A 14 -25.14 -17.44 -1.08
CA TRP A 14 -23.77 -17.89 -1.33
C TRP A 14 -23.42 -18.01 -2.82
N GLN A 15 -24.40 -18.23 -3.70
CA GLN A 15 -24.14 -18.28 -5.13
C GLN A 15 -23.76 -16.89 -5.63
N GLN A 16 -24.52 -15.86 -5.21
CA GLN A 16 -24.22 -14.46 -5.50
C GLN A 16 -22.87 -14.03 -4.89
N VAL A 17 -22.57 -14.43 -3.64
CA VAL A 17 -21.25 -14.15 -3.03
C VAL A 17 -20.14 -14.70 -3.92
N ARG A 18 -20.25 -15.95 -4.39
CA ARG A 18 -19.21 -16.59 -5.22
C ARG A 18 -19.01 -15.86 -6.55
N SER A 19 -20.08 -15.46 -7.24
CA SER A 19 -19.98 -14.70 -8.50
C SER A 19 -19.36 -13.33 -8.28
N LEU A 20 -19.75 -12.61 -7.22
CA LEU A 20 -19.19 -11.31 -6.87
C LEU A 20 -17.70 -11.41 -6.50
N VAL A 21 -17.32 -12.38 -5.67
CA VAL A 21 -15.91 -12.61 -5.30
C VAL A 21 -15.08 -12.95 -6.54
N ARG A 22 -15.57 -13.82 -7.43
CA ARG A 22 -14.85 -14.21 -8.65
C ARG A 22 -14.69 -13.04 -9.61
N ALA A 23 -15.73 -12.21 -9.75
CA ALA A 23 -15.68 -11.00 -10.56
C ALA A 23 -14.69 -9.98 -9.97
N GLY A 24 -14.77 -9.72 -8.67
CA GLY A 24 -13.91 -8.79 -7.96
C GLY A 24 -12.44 -9.20 -8.00
N LEU A 25 -12.11 -10.48 -7.75
CA LEU A 25 -10.74 -10.97 -7.87
C LEU A 25 -10.21 -10.82 -9.30
N ARG A 26 -11.02 -11.12 -10.33
CA ARG A 26 -10.61 -10.90 -11.73
C ARG A 26 -10.38 -9.43 -12.04
N GLN A 27 -11.19 -8.52 -11.51
CA GLN A 27 -11.01 -7.08 -11.67
C GLN A 27 -9.74 -6.60 -10.98
N THR A 28 -9.44 -7.12 -9.79
CA THR A 28 -8.22 -6.80 -9.03
C THR A 28 -6.97 -7.15 -9.82
N VAL A 29 -6.89 -8.39 -10.32
CA VAL A 29 -5.73 -8.84 -11.10
C VAL A 29 -5.62 -8.09 -12.44
N ARG A 30 -6.74 -7.59 -12.99
CA ARG A 30 -6.74 -6.74 -14.19
C ARG A 30 -6.31 -5.29 -13.92
N GLY A 31 -6.50 -4.81 -12.68
CA GLY A 31 -6.21 -3.43 -12.28
C GLY A 31 -4.86 -3.22 -11.59
N SER A 32 -4.16 -4.29 -11.16
CA SER A 32 -2.88 -4.17 -10.47
C SER A 32 -1.77 -3.73 -11.43
N LEU A 33 -1.62 -2.42 -11.60
CA LEU A 33 -0.50 -1.82 -12.29
C LEU A 33 0.50 -1.33 -11.23
N ILE A 34 1.70 -1.91 -11.29
CA ILE A 34 2.99 -1.47 -10.75
C ILE A 34 2.90 -0.17 -9.92
N PRO A 35 3.31 -0.15 -8.63
CA PRO A 35 3.28 1.03 -7.75
C PRO A 35 3.89 2.32 -8.31
N PHE A 36 4.76 2.20 -9.32
CA PHE A 36 5.49 3.29 -9.95
C PHE A 36 5.04 3.64 -11.37
N ALA A 37 4.24 2.79 -12.02
CA ALA A 37 3.76 3.04 -13.38
C ALA A 37 2.36 3.66 -13.30
N GLY A 38 2.31 4.96 -13.02
CA GLY A 38 1.10 5.76 -13.11
C GLY A 38 0.44 5.61 -14.48
N GLY A 39 -0.50 4.66 -14.57
CA GLY A 39 -1.41 4.44 -15.69
C GLY A 39 -0.80 3.94 -17.00
N ALA A 40 0.36 3.27 -17.01
CA ALA A 40 0.88 2.67 -18.25
C ALA A 40 -0.25 1.93 -18.97
N GLU A 41 -0.42 2.25 -20.26
CA GLU A 41 -1.48 1.67 -21.10
C GLU A 41 -1.49 0.15 -20.95
N ARG A 42 -2.68 -0.43 -21.14
CA ARG A 42 -3.01 -1.85 -21.03
C ARG A 42 -1.98 -2.76 -21.73
N GLY A 43 -0.83 -2.97 -21.10
CA GLY A 43 0.14 -3.98 -21.49
C GLY A 43 -0.51 -5.36 -21.33
N PRO A 44 0.04 -6.40 -21.97
CA PRO A 44 -0.54 -7.73 -21.87
C PRO A 44 -0.64 -8.12 -20.38
N TYR A 45 -1.86 -8.35 -19.91
CA TYR A 45 -2.25 -8.65 -18.51
C TYR A 45 -1.26 -9.55 -17.74
N ARG A 46 -0.67 -10.52 -18.45
CA ARG A 46 0.30 -11.47 -17.90
C ARG A 46 1.56 -10.77 -17.36
N TRP A 47 2.03 -9.71 -18.00
CA TRP A 47 3.24 -8.99 -17.60
C TRP A 47 3.06 -8.18 -16.32
N ALA A 48 1.94 -7.49 -16.14
CA ALA A 48 1.66 -6.73 -14.92
C ALA A 48 1.60 -7.64 -13.69
N PHE A 49 0.96 -8.80 -13.83
CA PHE A 49 0.91 -9.83 -12.79
C PHE A 49 2.28 -10.44 -12.49
N VAL A 50 3.08 -10.73 -13.52
CA VAL A 50 4.46 -11.22 -13.36
C VAL A 50 5.33 -10.19 -12.65
N ILE A 51 5.21 -8.90 -12.97
CA ILE A 51 5.95 -7.83 -12.28
C ILE A 51 5.51 -7.73 -10.82
N LEU A 52 4.20 -7.77 -10.53
CA LEU A 52 3.69 -7.76 -9.15
C LEU A 52 4.26 -8.92 -8.33
N ILE A 53 4.20 -10.15 -8.86
CA ILE A 53 4.78 -11.32 -8.19
C ILE A 53 6.30 -11.16 -8.06
N GLY A 54 7.00 -10.76 -9.11
CA GLY A 54 8.45 -10.57 -9.11
C GLY A 54 8.91 -9.56 -8.06
N THR A 55 8.22 -8.42 -7.94
CA THR A 55 8.49 -7.42 -6.90
C THR A 55 8.21 -7.97 -5.49
N ASN A 56 7.14 -8.74 -5.31
CA ASN A 56 6.85 -9.38 -4.02
C ASN A 56 7.89 -10.44 -3.64
N VAL A 57 8.37 -11.24 -4.60
CA VAL A 57 9.47 -12.21 -4.39
C VAL A 57 10.76 -11.48 -4.01
N PHE A 58 11.06 -10.34 -4.65
CA PHE A 58 12.20 -9.50 -4.28
C PHE A 58 12.10 -9.01 -2.83
N TYR A 59 10.95 -8.48 -2.40
CA TYR A 59 10.73 -8.12 -0.99
C TYR A 59 10.85 -9.33 -0.06
N SER A 60 10.36 -10.49 -0.48
CA SER A 60 10.47 -11.75 0.27
C SER A 60 11.93 -12.14 0.54
N LEU A 61 12.80 -12.02 -0.47
CA LEU A 61 14.24 -12.28 -0.33
C LEU A 61 14.93 -11.29 0.61
N MET A 62 14.62 -9.99 0.49
CA MET A 62 15.17 -8.97 1.40
C MET A 62 14.77 -9.23 2.85
N LEU A 63 13.49 -9.56 3.09
CA LEU A 63 12.99 -9.91 4.43
C LEU A 63 13.67 -11.16 4.98
N ALA A 64 13.87 -12.18 4.15
CA ALA A 64 14.56 -13.40 4.55
C ALA A 64 16.01 -13.11 4.99
N ALA A 65 16.73 -12.24 4.28
CA ALA A 65 18.07 -11.83 4.64
C ALA A 65 18.12 -11.07 5.99
N VAL A 66 17.14 -10.19 6.25
CA VAL A 66 17.03 -9.47 7.52
C VAL A 66 16.75 -10.44 8.68
N MET A 67 15.81 -11.37 8.50
CA MET A 67 15.47 -12.36 9.53
C MET A 67 16.60 -13.35 9.79
N ALA A 68 17.37 -13.74 8.77
CA ALA A 68 18.53 -14.61 8.94
C ALA A 68 19.65 -13.94 9.77
N LYS A 69 19.75 -12.60 9.72
CA LYS A 69 20.76 -11.83 10.48
C LYS A 69 20.29 -11.37 11.86
N SER A 70 19.01 -11.51 12.20
CA SER A 70 18.52 -11.11 13.52
C SER A 70 19.00 -12.06 14.62
N ALA A 71 19.38 -11.51 15.78
CA ALA A 71 19.90 -12.28 16.91
C ALA A 71 18.90 -13.34 17.41
N ASP A 72 17.63 -12.96 17.54
CA ASP A 72 16.54 -13.79 18.03
C ASP A 72 15.31 -13.73 17.11
N LEU A 73 14.44 -14.72 17.22
CA LEU A 73 13.23 -14.82 16.39
C LEU A 73 12.30 -13.63 16.59
N PHE A 74 12.16 -13.15 17.84
CA PHE A 74 11.31 -12.01 18.15
C PHE A 74 11.79 -10.74 17.43
N SER A 75 13.08 -10.40 17.50
CA SER A 75 13.67 -9.27 16.77
C SER A 75 13.47 -9.41 15.26
N GLY A 76 13.67 -10.60 14.71
CA GLY A 76 13.41 -10.89 13.29
C GLY A 76 11.96 -10.66 12.89
N LEU A 77 11.00 -11.09 13.71
CA LEU A 77 9.57 -10.91 13.51
C LEU A 77 9.12 -9.45 13.66
N VAL A 78 9.73 -8.68 14.55
CA VAL A 78 9.43 -7.24 14.74
C VAL A 78 9.97 -6.43 13.57
N ILE A 79 11.25 -6.59 13.22
CA ILE A 79 11.88 -5.81 12.14
C ILE A 79 11.30 -6.23 10.79
N GLY A 80 11.31 -7.54 10.49
CA GLY A 80 10.73 -8.08 9.26
C GLY A 80 9.22 -7.79 9.17
N GLY A 81 8.51 -7.87 10.29
CA GLY A 81 7.10 -7.50 10.39
C GLY A 81 6.88 -6.01 10.09
N THR A 82 7.70 -5.12 10.62
CA THR A 82 7.54 -3.68 10.33
C THR A 82 7.73 -3.37 8.85
N LEU A 83 8.70 -4.03 8.21
CA LEU A 83 8.94 -3.92 6.77
C LEU A 83 7.78 -4.51 5.94
N ILE A 84 7.24 -5.68 6.32
CA ILE A 84 6.08 -6.24 5.61
C ILE A 84 4.84 -5.36 5.77
N LEU A 85 4.60 -4.79 6.95
CA LEU A 85 3.49 -3.87 7.19
C LEU A 85 3.55 -2.66 6.27
N PHE A 86 4.75 -2.10 6.08
CA PHE A 86 4.97 -0.97 5.18
C PHE A 86 4.66 -1.33 3.72
N VAL A 87 5.18 -2.46 3.24
CA VAL A 87 4.91 -2.95 1.88
C VAL A 87 3.42 -3.25 1.67
N MET A 88 2.78 -3.93 2.62
CA MET A 88 1.36 -4.29 2.55
C MET A 88 0.45 -3.07 2.61
N ALA A 89 0.74 -2.10 3.49
CA ALA A 89 -0.01 -0.86 3.55
C ALA A 89 -0.02 -0.13 2.19
N MET A 90 1.14 -0.12 1.52
CA MET A 90 1.30 0.50 0.21
C MET A 90 0.54 -0.22 -0.89
N GLN A 91 0.65 -1.54 -0.95
CA GLN A 91 -0.07 -2.36 -1.95
C GLN A 91 -1.57 -2.20 -1.79
N ILE A 92 -2.08 -2.30 -0.56
CA ILE A 92 -3.49 -2.12 -0.28
C ILE A 92 -3.92 -0.70 -0.60
N LEU A 93 -3.15 0.34 -0.29
CA LEU A 93 -3.49 1.70 -0.65
C LEU A 93 -3.69 1.90 -2.17
N ILE A 94 -2.89 1.21 -2.99
CA ILE A 94 -3.00 1.22 -4.45
C ILE A 94 -4.24 0.45 -4.92
N GLU A 95 -4.47 -0.74 -4.37
CA GLU A 95 -5.55 -1.64 -4.81
C GLU A 95 -6.93 -1.20 -4.29
N PHE A 96 -7.00 -0.65 -3.09
CA PHE A 96 -8.26 -0.31 -2.41
C PHE A 96 -9.05 0.76 -3.17
N GLY A 97 -8.35 1.76 -3.72
CA GLY A 97 -8.96 2.84 -4.51
C GLY A 97 -9.53 2.41 -5.87
N GLN A 98 -9.17 1.23 -6.36
CA GLN A 98 -9.65 0.69 -7.65
C GLN A 98 -10.70 -0.42 -7.48
N VAL A 99 -10.75 -1.08 -6.32
CA VAL A 99 -11.36 -2.42 -6.22
C VAL A 99 -12.44 -2.54 -5.15
N ILE A 100 -12.33 -1.85 -4.01
CA ILE A 100 -13.14 -2.21 -2.83
C ILE A 100 -14.30 -1.23 -2.61
N VAL A 101 -14.14 0.06 -2.93
CA VAL A 101 -15.22 1.06 -2.83
C VAL A 101 -15.15 2.04 -4.01
N THR A 102 -15.50 1.57 -5.21
CA THR A 102 -15.72 2.49 -6.33
C THR A 102 -17.21 2.85 -6.35
N PRO A 103 -17.60 4.14 -6.27
CA PRO A 103 -19.00 4.57 -6.40
C PRO A 103 -19.64 4.10 -7.71
N ASP A 104 -18.81 3.89 -8.73
CA ASP A 104 -19.20 3.37 -10.03
C ASP A 104 -19.73 1.92 -9.94
N ASP A 105 -19.26 1.11 -8.98
CA ASP A 105 -19.76 -0.24 -8.76
C ASP A 105 -21.20 -0.21 -8.21
N TYR A 106 -21.56 0.84 -7.44
CA TYR A 106 -22.95 1.01 -6.99
C TYR A 106 -23.89 1.31 -8.15
N ALA A 107 -23.46 2.05 -9.16
CA ALA A 107 -24.30 2.35 -10.33
C ALA A 107 -24.72 1.08 -11.10
N VAL A 108 -23.90 0.03 -11.08
CA VAL A 108 -24.19 -1.26 -11.73
C VAL A 108 -24.86 -2.23 -10.76
N ILE A 109 -24.34 -2.34 -9.53
CA ILE A 109 -24.79 -3.36 -8.56
C ILE A 109 -26.04 -2.92 -7.81
N GLY A 110 -26.25 -1.62 -7.60
CA GLY A 110 -27.42 -1.08 -6.91
C GLY A 110 -28.74 -1.33 -7.65
N ALA A 111 -28.70 -1.54 -8.97
CA ALA A 111 -29.87 -1.94 -9.76
C ALA A 111 -30.17 -3.44 -9.69
N MET A 112 -29.24 -4.26 -9.19
CA MET A 112 -29.42 -5.70 -9.04
C MET A 112 -30.04 -6.03 -7.67
N PRO A 113 -30.85 -7.09 -7.55
CA PRO A 113 -31.48 -7.49 -6.29
C PRO A 113 -30.47 -8.19 -5.35
N VAL A 114 -29.39 -7.49 -4.99
CA VAL A 114 -28.34 -7.99 -4.09
C VAL A 114 -28.55 -7.42 -2.69
N ASN A 115 -28.68 -8.31 -1.70
CA ASN A 115 -28.79 -7.91 -0.31
C ASN A 115 -27.47 -7.30 0.20
N SER A 116 -27.55 -6.26 1.04
CA SER A 116 -26.40 -5.61 1.68
C SER A 116 -25.50 -6.60 2.43
N ARG A 117 -26.07 -7.65 3.05
CA ARG A 117 -25.30 -8.71 3.74
C ARG A 117 -24.49 -9.56 2.75
N THR A 118 -25.09 -9.96 1.63
CA THR A 118 -24.41 -10.71 0.56
C THR A 118 -23.26 -9.89 -0.03
N TYR A 119 -23.51 -8.61 -0.31
CA TYR A 119 -22.49 -7.70 -0.82
C TYR A 119 -21.32 -7.53 0.16
N TYR A 120 -21.61 -7.31 1.44
CA TYR A 120 -20.61 -7.19 2.49
C TYR A 120 -19.71 -8.43 2.56
N ILE A 121 -20.30 -9.63 2.63
CA ILE A 121 -19.54 -10.88 2.71
C ILE A 121 -18.69 -11.08 1.47
N ALA A 122 -19.21 -10.77 0.28
CA ALA A 122 -18.45 -10.85 -0.96
C ALA A 122 -17.22 -9.93 -0.94
N ARG A 123 -17.39 -8.67 -0.55
CA ARG A 123 -16.28 -7.69 -0.48
C ARG A 123 -15.26 -8.02 0.58
N LEU A 124 -15.72 -8.43 1.76
CA LEU A 124 -14.83 -8.87 2.84
C LEU A 124 -14.03 -10.10 2.41
N SER A 125 -14.68 -11.09 1.80
CA SER A 125 -14.01 -12.31 1.32
C SER A 125 -12.98 -12.00 0.23
N GLN A 126 -13.30 -11.09 -0.68
CA GLN A 126 -12.37 -10.63 -1.70
C GLN A 126 -11.14 -9.95 -1.08
N MET A 127 -11.33 -9.05 -0.11
CA MET A 127 -10.23 -8.39 0.59
C MET A 127 -9.36 -9.38 1.36
N VAL A 128 -9.98 -10.30 2.11
CA VAL A 128 -9.27 -11.36 2.85
C VAL A 128 -8.46 -12.24 1.91
N ALA A 129 -9.03 -12.65 0.77
CA ALA A 129 -8.34 -13.46 -0.23
C ALA A 129 -7.15 -12.70 -0.84
N LEU A 130 -7.33 -11.43 -1.19
CA LEU A 130 -6.29 -10.58 -1.78
C LEU A 130 -5.12 -10.40 -0.82
N VAL A 131 -5.39 -9.96 0.41
CA VAL A 131 -4.39 -9.80 1.47
C VAL A 131 -3.66 -11.13 1.70
N SER A 132 -4.38 -12.24 1.77
CA SER A 132 -3.78 -13.55 2.01
C SER A 132 -2.84 -13.97 0.87
N ILE A 133 -3.21 -13.74 -0.40
CA ILE A 133 -2.37 -14.06 -1.56
C ILE A 133 -1.09 -13.21 -1.55
N LEU A 134 -1.23 -11.90 -1.34
CA LEU A 134 -0.11 -10.96 -1.30
C LEU A 134 0.83 -11.27 -0.12
N THR A 135 0.26 -11.49 1.07
CA THR A 135 1.06 -11.88 2.23
C THR A 135 1.75 -13.21 2.02
N ALA A 136 1.09 -14.22 1.44
CA ALA A 136 1.73 -15.49 1.13
C ALA A 136 2.91 -15.30 0.17
N ALA A 137 2.77 -14.47 -0.86
CA ALA A 137 3.85 -14.20 -1.81
C ALA A 137 5.09 -13.56 -1.15
N VAL A 138 4.89 -12.74 -0.11
CA VAL A 138 5.99 -12.06 0.59
C VAL A 138 6.51 -12.87 1.78
N ALA A 139 5.66 -13.63 2.47
CA ALA A 139 5.99 -14.35 3.71
C ALA A 139 6.62 -15.72 3.48
N LEU A 140 6.36 -16.38 2.34
CA LEU A 140 6.76 -17.77 2.14
C LEU A 140 8.28 -17.98 2.21
N VAL A 141 9.07 -17.14 1.54
CA VAL A 141 10.54 -17.30 1.54
C VAL A 141 11.14 -17.05 2.93
N PRO A 142 10.83 -15.96 3.64
CA PRO A 142 11.28 -15.76 5.02
C PRO A 142 10.88 -16.91 5.96
N ALA A 143 9.67 -17.46 5.81
CA ALA A 143 9.21 -18.57 6.64
C ALA A 143 10.02 -19.84 6.40
N VAL A 144 10.28 -20.20 5.13
CA VAL A 144 11.12 -21.35 4.75
C VAL A 144 12.55 -21.15 5.25
N VAL A 145 13.14 -19.98 5.00
CA VAL A 145 14.50 -19.66 5.44
C VAL A 145 14.61 -19.77 6.96
N THR A 146 13.69 -19.15 7.71
CA THR A 146 13.70 -19.22 9.18
C THR A 146 13.58 -20.66 9.68
N ALA A 147 12.74 -21.49 9.06
CA ALA A 147 12.58 -22.88 9.42
C ALA A 147 13.86 -23.70 9.20
N ILE A 148 14.60 -23.43 8.12
CA ILE A 148 15.89 -24.07 7.82
C ILE A 148 16.94 -23.64 8.88
N PHE A 149 17.10 -22.34 9.12
CA PHE A 149 18.10 -21.82 10.06
C PHE A 149 17.83 -22.19 11.53
N ARG A 150 16.55 -22.35 11.91
CA ARG A 150 16.14 -22.72 13.26
C ARG A 150 15.88 -24.22 13.43
N HIS A 151 16.08 -25.02 12.38
CA HIS A 151 15.83 -26.47 12.36
C HIS A 151 14.45 -26.87 12.91
N SER A 152 13.42 -26.07 12.65
CA SER A 152 12.09 -26.25 13.26
C SER A 152 10.98 -25.95 12.27
N LEU A 153 10.13 -26.96 12.02
CA LEU A 153 8.91 -26.78 11.23
C LEU A 153 7.88 -25.90 11.96
N ALA A 154 7.92 -25.84 13.30
CA ALA A 154 7.05 -24.93 14.05
C ALA A 154 7.37 -23.46 13.73
N ALA A 155 8.66 -23.12 13.55
CA ALA A 155 9.08 -21.77 13.18
C ALA A 155 8.49 -21.32 11.83
N PHE A 156 8.32 -22.23 10.87
CA PHE A 156 7.65 -21.94 9.59
C PHE A 156 6.24 -21.40 9.81
N PHE A 157 5.42 -22.13 10.58
CA PHE A 157 4.02 -21.74 10.83
C PHE A 157 3.91 -20.49 11.69
N VAL A 158 4.81 -20.32 12.67
CA VAL A 158 4.85 -19.11 13.51
C VAL A 158 5.10 -17.88 12.66
N VAL A 159 6.10 -17.89 11.76
CA VAL A 159 6.39 -16.77 10.86
C VAL A 159 5.21 -16.49 9.93
N LEU A 160 4.61 -17.55 9.36
CA LEU A 160 3.50 -17.42 8.42
C LEU A 160 2.25 -16.80 9.09
N ILE A 161 1.88 -17.30 10.27
CA ILE A 161 0.74 -16.78 11.04
C ILE A 161 1.02 -15.34 11.49
N HIS A 162 2.22 -15.06 12.00
CA HIS A 162 2.63 -13.72 12.42
C HIS A 162 2.46 -12.70 11.30
N PHE A 163 3.05 -12.98 10.13
CA PHE A 163 2.95 -12.08 8.99
C PHE A 163 1.53 -11.98 8.44
N TRP A 164 0.75 -13.06 8.45
CA TRP A 164 -0.64 -13.02 8.03
C TRP A 164 -1.51 -12.14 8.93
N VAL A 165 -1.44 -12.31 10.25
CA VAL A 165 -2.23 -11.51 11.19
C VAL A 165 -1.80 -10.04 11.20
N ALA A 166 -0.50 -9.78 11.14
CA ALA A 166 0.04 -8.41 11.05
C ALA A 166 -0.42 -7.72 9.76
N SER A 167 -0.29 -8.40 8.61
CA SER A 167 -0.71 -7.88 7.31
C SER A 167 -2.22 -7.65 7.24
N MET A 168 -3.03 -8.56 7.80
CA MET A 168 -4.48 -8.39 7.87
C MET A 168 -4.85 -7.15 8.70
N THR A 169 -4.19 -6.94 9.83
CA THR A 169 -4.42 -5.80 10.72
C THR A 169 -4.15 -4.48 9.99
N ILE A 170 -3.00 -4.33 9.33
CA ILE A 170 -2.69 -3.09 8.61
C ILE A 170 -3.58 -2.89 7.39
N SER A 171 -3.94 -3.97 6.68
CA SER A 171 -4.82 -3.90 5.51
C SER A 171 -6.20 -3.40 5.91
N LEU A 172 -6.75 -3.92 7.01
CA LEU A 172 -7.99 -3.43 7.60
C LEU A 172 -7.88 -1.98 8.09
N ALA A 173 -6.76 -1.62 8.72
CA ALA A 173 -6.53 -0.24 9.19
C ALA A 173 -6.52 0.75 8.02
N VAL A 174 -5.80 0.44 6.95
CA VAL A 174 -5.74 1.24 5.71
C VAL A 174 -7.13 1.32 5.06
N ALA A 175 -7.85 0.20 4.99
CA ALA A 175 -9.19 0.12 4.45
C ALA A 175 -10.19 1.03 5.20
N VAL A 176 -10.19 0.95 6.54
CA VAL A 176 -11.04 1.80 7.40
C VAL A 176 -10.63 3.27 7.27
N ALA A 177 -9.32 3.57 7.29
CA ALA A 177 -8.82 4.93 7.12
C ALA A 177 -9.22 5.52 5.77
N TYR A 178 -9.12 4.72 4.70
CA TYR A 178 -9.54 5.11 3.36
C TYR A 178 -11.03 5.41 3.30
N ALA A 179 -11.87 4.50 3.83
CA ALA A 179 -13.31 4.72 3.90
C ALA A 179 -13.64 6.01 4.66
N TRP A 180 -13.06 6.19 5.85
CA TRP A 180 -13.24 7.39 6.67
C TRP A 180 -12.83 8.69 5.95
N LEU A 181 -11.77 8.63 5.15
CA LEU A 181 -11.27 9.75 4.36
C LEU A 181 -12.19 10.04 3.17
N MET A 182 -12.75 9.00 2.54
CA MET A 182 -13.64 9.13 1.38
C MET A 182 -14.97 9.82 1.74
N GLY A 183 -15.46 9.63 2.96
CA GLY A 183 -16.60 10.38 3.48
C GLY A 183 -16.35 11.89 3.68
N ARG A 184 -15.09 12.33 3.70
CA ARG A 184 -14.71 13.74 3.93
C ARG A 184 -14.20 14.49 2.70
N PHE A 185 -13.67 13.77 1.72
CA PHE A 185 -12.96 14.36 0.58
C PHE A 185 -13.54 13.93 -0.76
N ASN A 186 -13.72 14.89 -1.68
CA ASN A 186 -14.10 14.59 -3.07
C ASN A 186 -13.08 13.63 -3.72
N ARG A 187 -13.57 12.68 -4.54
CA ARG A 187 -12.77 11.64 -5.23
C ARG A 187 -11.49 12.18 -5.88
N GLY A 188 -11.59 13.24 -6.68
CA GLY A 188 -10.41 13.83 -7.35
C GLY A 188 -9.39 14.50 -6.42
N ARG A 189 -9.75 14.79 -5.16
CA ARG A 189 -8.77 15.19 -4.13
C ARG A 189 -8.14 13.97 -3.47
N MET A 190 -8.91 12.90 -3.26
CA MET A 190 -8.40 11.63 -2.74
C MET A 190 -7.33 11.02 -3.63
N GLU A 191 -7.62 10.86 -4.93
CA GLU A 191 -6.68 10.30 -5.91
C GLU A 191 -5.37 11.08 -5.94
N ARG A 192 -5.44 12.41 -5.77
CA ARG A 192 -4.25 13.28 -5.63
C ARG A 192 -3.46 12.99 -4.35
N TRP A 193 -4.13 12.91 -3.21
CA TRP A 193 -3.49 12.61 -1.92
C TRP A 193 -2.82 11.23 -1.94
N LEU A 194 -3.50 10.22 -2.48
CA LEU A 194 -2.94 8.89 -2.65
C LEU A 194 -1.65 8.91 -3.49
N GLY A 195 -1.67 9.64 -4.61
CA GLY A 195 -0.48 9.80 -5.45
C GLY A 195 0.69 10.47 -4.73
N TYR A 196 0.44 11.47 -3.88
CA TYR A 196 1.50 12.11 -3.09
C TYR A 196 2.06 11.19 -2.02
N VAL A 197 1.20 10.44 -1.33
CA VAL A 197 1.60 9.45 -0.33
C VAL A 197 2.46 8.38 -0.99
N GLN A 198 2.04 7.86 -2.15
CA GLN A 198 2.81 6.91 -2.95
C GLN A 198 4.17 7.46 -3.38
N PHE A 199 4.21 8.70 -3.87
CA PHE A 199 5.44 9.35 -4.25
C PHE A 199 6.43 9.50 -3.08
N ALA A 200 5.95 9.98 -1.92
CA ALA A 200 6.76 10.13 -0.72
C ALA A 200 7.31 8.77 -0.24
N PHE A 201 6.48 7.73 -0.26
CA PHE A 201 6.92 6.39 0.10
C PHE A 201 7.89 5.78 -0.91
N GLY A 202 7.69 6.00 -2.20
CA GLY A 202 8.64 5.63 -3.23
C GLY A 202 10.02 6.24 -2.96
N LEU A 203 10.04 7.53 -2.61
CA LEU A 203 11.27 8.23 -2.23
C LEU A 203 11.92 7.62 -0.99
N ILE A 204 11.14 7.29 0.05
CA ILE A 204 11.66 6.61 1.26
C ILE A 204 12.27 5.25 0.92
N ILE A 205 11.62 4.44 0.06
CA ILE A 205 12.14 3.14 -0.37
C ILE A 205 13.46 3.32 -1.13
N TRP A 206 13.51 4.24 -2.10
CA TRP A 206 14.71 4.47 -2.90
C TRP A 206 15.85 5.06 -2.09
N ALA A 207 15.59 6.11 -1.32
CA ALA A 207 16.54 6.65 -0.35
C ALA A 207 16.98 5.54 0.60
N GLY A 208 16.05 4.65 0.95
CA GLY A 208 16.32 3.53 1.82
C GLY A 208 17.34 2.56 1.21
N ILE A 209 17.06 2.05 0.01
CA ILE A 209 17.92 1.11 -0.71
C ILE A 209 19.33 1.66 -0.91
N PHE A 210 19.49 2.97 -1.15
CA PHE A 210 20.80 3.56 -1.44
C PHE A 210 21.55 4.07 -0.21
N ILE A 211 20.87 4.57 0.81
CA ILE A 211 21.55 5.11 2.02
C ILE A 211 21.86 3.99 3.00
N LEU A 212 21.03 2.94 3.04
CA LEU A 212 21.09 1.95 4.11
C LEU A 212 22.23 0.93 4.01
N PRO A 213 22.71 0.41 2.87
CA PRO A 213 23.66 -0.71 2.83
C PRO A 213 24.92 -0.51 3.70
N ASP A 214 25.51 0.68 3.68
CA ASP A 214 26.75 0.99 4.42
C ASP A 214 26.53 1.33 5.91
N LYS A 215 25.31 1.73 6.29
CA LYS A 215 24.99 2.18 7.65
C LYS A 215 24.06 1.23 8.41
N ILE A 216 23.42 0.27 7.74
CA ILE A 216 22.45 -0.67 8.33
C ILE A 216 23.11 -1.67 9.26
N GLY A 217 24.29 -2.21 8.91
CA GLY A 217 24.88 -3.32 9.69
C GLY A 217 25.05 -2.95 11.17
N PRO A 218 25.73 -1.82 11.46
CA PRO A 218 25.85 -1.30 12.82
C PRO A 218 24.53 -0.82 13.41
N TRP A 219 23.65 -0.21 12.61
CA TRP A 219 22.39 0.37 13.10
C TRP A 219 21.34 -0.70 13.46
N LEU A 220 21.18 -1.75 12.65
CA LEU A 220 20.34 -2.92 12.95
C LEU A 220 20.92 -3.76 14.10
N GLY A 221 22.25 -3.86 14.20
CA GLY A 221 22.90 -4.55 15.32
C GLY A 221 22.75 -3.84 16.67
N GLY A 222 22.52 -2.52 16.67
CA GLY A 222 22.31 -1.71 17.87
C GLY A 222 20.84 -1.49 18.26
N ILE A 223 19.88 -1.87 17.40
CA ILE A 223 18.46 -1.80 17.75
C ILE A 223 18.11 -3.06 18.53
N ASP A 224 18.08 -2.93 19.85
CA ASP A 224 17.36 -3.89 20.68
C ASP A 224 15.86 -3.72 20.40
N ALA A 225 15.33 -4.61 19.56
CA ALA A 225 13.92 -4.60 19.18
C ALA A 225 13.02 -4.72 20.41
N ALA A 226 13.48 -5.27 21.54
CA ALA A 226 12.70 -5.36 22.77
C ALA A 226 12.45 -3.99 23.42
N VAL A 227 13.39 -3.03 23.29
CA VAL A 227 13.40 -1.79 24.08
C VAL A 227 12.90 -0.58 23.29
N HIS A 228 12.94 -0.61 21.95
CA HIS A 228 12.66 0.60 21.16
C HIS A 228 11.17 1.02 21.18
N PRO A 229 10.78 2.16 21.80
CA PRO A 229 9.36 2.51 22.03
C PRO A 229 8.55 2.70 20.75
N VAL A 230 9.19 3.19 19.68
CA VAL A 230 8.51 3.40 18.38
C VAL A 230 8.05 2.08 17.76
N LEU A 231 8.82 1.00 17.95
CA LEU A 231 8.46 -0.31 17.38
C LEU A 231 7.26 -0.91 18.12
N GLN A 232 7.09 -0.60 19.42
CA GLN A 232 5.96 -1.06 20.23
C GLN A 232 4.61 -0.52 19.75
N CYS A 233 4.59 0.59 19.00
CA CYS A 233 3.37 1.12 18.37
C CYS A 233 2.95 0.34 17.11
N SER A 234 3.80 -0.57 16.59
CA SER A 234 3.51 -1.30 15.37
C SER A 234 2.70 -2.59 15.65
N PRO A 235 1.73 -2.94 14.80
CA PRO A 235 1.07 -4.24 14.86
C PRO A 235 2.04 -5.43 14.80
N ALA A 236 3.18 -5.26 14.13
CA ALA A 236 4.24 -6.27 14.07
C ALA A 236 4.79 -6.58 15.47
N TYR A 237 4.95 -5.58 16.33
CA TYR A 237 5.38 -5.82 17.71
C TYR A 237 4.31 -6.54 18.54
N TRP A 238 3.04 -6.13 18.40
CA TRP A 238 1.93 -6.74 19.15
C TRP A 238 1.80 -8.23 18.88
N PHE A 239 1.91 -8.65 17.61
CA PHE A 239 1.82 -10.07 17.27
C PHE A 239 3.12 -10.83 17.56
N ALA A 240 4.28 -10.18 17.48
CA ALA A 240 5.54 -10.80 17.89
C ALA A 240 5.58 -11.07 19.40
N ALA A 241 4.91 -10.23 20.21
CA ALA A 241 4.81 -10.41 21.66
C ALA A 241 4.21 -11.78 22.03
N TRP A 242 3.24 -12.28 21.26
CA TRP A 242 2.70 -13.63 21.43
C TRP A 242 3.76 -14.71 21.28
N VAL A 243 4.59 -14.61 20.24
CA VAL A 243 5.67 -15.57 19.99
C VAL A 243 6.66 -15.57 21.16
N ARG A 244 7.03 -14.38 21.66
CA ARG A 244 7.95 -14.26 22.80
C ARG A 244 7.38 -14.85 24.10
N LEU A 245 6.08 -14.69 24.33
CA LEU A 245 5.40 -15.30 25.48
C LEU A 245 5.40 -16.83 25.39
N PHE A 246 5.18 -17.39 24.20
CA PHE A 246 5.22 -18.85 23.98
C PHE A 246 6.63 -19.45 24.09
N GLU A 247 7.68 -18.67 23.80
CA GLU A 247 9.08 -19.05 24.05
C GLU A 247 9.46 -19.05 25.55
N GLY A 248 8.55 -18.66 26.45
CA GLY A 248 8.76 -18.62 27.90
C GLY A 248 9.17 -17.25 28.45
N GLY A 249 9.21 -16.21 27.62
CA GLY A 249 9.52 -14.83 28.01
C GLY A 249 8.35 -14.10 28.67
N TRP A 250 7.81 -14.63 29.77
CA TRP A 250 6.66 -14.04 30.46
C TRP A 250 6.95 -12.63 30.97
N ASN A 251 6.21 -11.67 30.42
CA ASN A 251 6.23 -10.27 30.84
C ASN A 251 4.80 -9.71 30.70
N GLY A 252 4.26 -9.13 31.78
CA GLY A 252 2.92 -8.53 31.77
C GLY A 252 2.74 -7.45 30.71
N GLY A 253 3.80 -6.69 30.39
CA GLY A 253 3.79 -5.70 29.32
C GLY A 253 3.64 -6.32 27.93
N LEU A 254 4.33 -7.43 27.66
CA LEU A 254 4.20 -8.17 26.39
C LEU A 254 2.80 -8.78 26.25
N PHE A 255 2.22 -9.28 27.33
CA PHE A 255 0.85 -9.78 27.33
C PHE A 255 -0.15 -8.66 27.02
N GLY A 256 0.01 -7.49 27.64
CA GLY A 256 -0.80 -6.30 27.35
C GLY A 256 -0.72 -5.86 25.88
N LEU A 257 0.48 -5.84 25.31
CA LEU A 257 0.68 -5.51 23.88
C LEU A 257 0.09 -6.58 22.94
N GLY A 258 0.23 -7.86 23.29
CA GLY A 258 -0.40 -8.96 22.55
C GLY A 258 -1.93 -8.85 22.53
N MET A 259 -2.54 -8.54 23.68
CA MET A 259 -3.98 -8.29 23.82
C MET A 259 -4.42 -7.04 23.04
N LEU A 260 -3.60 -5.98 23.05
CA LEU A 260 -3.86 -4.77 22.27
C LEU A 260 -3.98 -5.10 20.78
N GLY A 261 -3.06 -5.91 20.24
CA GLY A 261 -3.11 -6.33 18.84
C GLY A 261 -4.39 -7.08 18.46
N VAL A 262 -4.80 -8.04 19.28
CA VAL A 262 -6.06 -8.78 19.08
C VAL A 262 -7.26 -7.82 19.15
N THR A 263 -7.28 -6.94 20.15
CA THR A 263 -8.35 -5.97 20.36
C THR A 263 -8.49 -5.02 19.17
N VAL A 264 -7.37 -4.46 18.68
CA VAL A 264 -7.35 -3.59 17.51
C VAL A 264 -7.84 -4.34 16.27
N LEU A 265 -7.40 -5.57 16.04
CA LEU A 265 -7.86 -6.39 14.91
C LEU A 265 -9.38 -6.60 14.95
N VAL A 266 -9.95 -6.93 16.11
CA VAL A 266 -11.39 -7.11 16.30
C VAL A 266 -12.16 -5.80 16.06
N ILE A 267 -11.65 -4.68 16.58
CA ILE A 267 -12.25 -3.36 16.36
C ILE A 267 -12.24 -3.00 14.88
N LEU A 268 -11.12 -3.20 14.18
CA LEU A 268 -11.00 -2.90 12.75
C LEU A 268 -11.95 -3.77 11.92
N PHE A 269 -12.10 -5.05 12.25
CA PHE A 269 -13.07 -5.93 11.61
C PHE A 269 -14.52 -5.48 11.82
N ARG A 270 -14.85 -4.96 13.00
CA ARG A 270 -16.15 -4.33 13.28
C ARG A 270 -16.34 -3.06 12.46
N LEU A 271 -15.34 -2.17 12.42
CA LEU A 271 -15.43 -0.88 11.71
C LEU A 271 -15.58 -1.05 10.20
N ILE A 272 -14.82 -1.99 9.60
CA ILE A 272 -14.89 -2.21 8.15
C ILE A 272 -16.27 -2.75 7.72
N SER A 273 -16.97 -3.44 8.62
CA SER A 273 -18.30 -3.97 8.34
C SER A 273 -19.34 -2.88 8.06
N GLY A 274 -19.22 -1.74 8.74
CA GLY A 274 -20.07 -0.58 8.49
C GLY A 274 -19.77 0.08 7.14
N SER A 275 -18.48 0.23 6.79
CA SER A 275 -18.05 0.89 5.56
C SER A 275 -18.23 0.07 4.29
N LEU A 276 -18.37 -1.25 4.39
CA LEU A 276 -18.59 -2.12 3.22
C LEU A 276 -20.08 -2.34 2.91
N SER A 277 -20.98 -1.67 3.62
CA SER A 277 -22.43 -1.77 3.41
C SER A 277 -22.87 -1.08 2.11
N LEU A 278 -23.91 -1.62 1.47
CA LEU A 278 -24.47 -1.05 0.23
C LEU A 278 -24.98 0.38 0.46
N THR A 279 -25.52 0.67 1.64
CA THR A 279 -25.98 2.01 2.06
C THR A 279 -24.84 3.02 2.14
N TYR A 280 -23.64 2.59 2.53
CA TYR A 280 -22.47 3.45 2.50
C TYR A 280 -22.05 3.77 1.06
N ALA A 281 -22.04 2.76 0.19
CA ALA A 281 -21.76 2.94 -1.24
C ALA A 281 -22.80 3.86 -1.91
N GLU A 282 -24.07 3.75 -1.53
CA GLU A 282 -25.14 4.65 -1.97
C GLU A 282 -24.87 6.10 -1.54
N SER A 283 -24.55 6.35 -0.27
CA SER A 283 -24.27 7.68 0.26
C SER A 283 -23.05 8.34 -0.41
N LEU A 284 -22.04 7.53 -0.75
CA LEU A 284 -20.88 7.95 -1.53
C LEU A 284 -21.25 8.31 -2.97
N SER A 285 -22.11 7.49 -3.60
CA SER A 285 -22.54 7.71 -4.98
C SER A 285 -23.39 8.99 -5.12
N ALA A 286 -24.27 9.25 -4.16
CA ALA A 286 -25.07 10.48 -4.10
C ALA A 286 -24.18 11.73 -3.91
N GLY A 287 -23.08 11.61 -3.17
CA GLY A 287 -22.09 12.68 -2.99
C GLY A 287 -21.19 12.93 -4.22
N THR A 288 -21.14 11.99 -5.17
CA THR A 288 -20.34 12.12 -6.40
C THR A 288 -21.03 12.84 -7.57
N VAL A 289 -22.31 13.22 -7.43
CA VAL A 289 -22.96 14.08 -8.43
C VAL A 289 -22.17 15.39 -8.54
N PRO A 290 -21.59 15.72 -9.71
CA PRO A 290 -20.77 16.91 -9.84
C PRO A 290 -21.63 18.15 -9.57
N ARG A 291 -21.52 18.73 -8.37
CA ARG A 291 -21.95 20.11 -8.16
C ARG A 291 -21.07 20.96 -9.07
N GLY A 292 -21.62 21.42 -10.18
CA GLY A 292 -20.95 22.29 -11.13
C GLY A 292 -20.37 23.49 -10.40
N THR A 293 -19.09 23.44 -10.06
CA THR A 293 -18.42 24.57 -9.44
C THR A 293 -18.28 25.64 -10.51
N VAL A 294 -19.00 26.74 -10.32
CA VAL A 294 -18.91 27.96 -11.12
C VAL A 294 -17.44 28.30 -11.34
N ARG A 295 -17.02 28.33 -12.60
CA ARG A 295 -15.67 28.71 -13.04
C ARG A 295 -15.38 30.13 -12.53
N ARG A 296 -14.53 30.25 -11.51
CA ARG A 296 -13.96 31.55 -11.15
C ARG A 296 -12.82 31.87 -12.12
N PRO A 297 -12.83 33.04 -12.80
CA PRO A 297 -11.70 33.49 -13.57
C PRO A 297 -10.50 33.69 -12.63
N MET A 298 -9.33 33.28 -13.12
CA MET A 298 -8.12 33.15 -12.34
C MET A 298 -7.42 34.52 -12.22
N GLY A 299 -7.03 34.90 -11.00
CA GLY A 299 -6.12 36.04 -10.78
C GLY A 299 -4.71 35.73 -11.25
N ASP A 300 -4.06 36.70 -11.90
CA ASP A 300 -2.71 36.59 -12.45
C ASP A 300 -1.68 36.36 -11.33
N THR A 301 -1.02 35.21 -11.36
CA THR A 301 0.14 34.92 -10.48
C THR A 301 1.38 35.65 -11.00
N ALA A 302 2.25 36.16 -10.12
CA ALA A 302 3.46 36.92 -10.46
C ALA A 302 4.38 36.24 -11.52
N PHE A 303 4.46 34.90 -11.50
CA PHE A 303 5.21 34.11 -12.49
C PHE A 303 4.60 34.15 -13.91
N GLY A 304 3.28 34.32 -14.01
CA GLY A 304 2.57 34.50 -15.26
C GLY A 304 2.89 35.84 -15.92
N GLY A 305 3.11 36.90 -15.12
CA GLY A 305 3.52 38.22 -15.62
C GLY A 305 4.93 38.24 -16.20
N PHE A 306 5.85 37.44 -15.64
CA PHE A 306 7.23 37.32 -16.14
C PHE A 306 7.29 36.60 -17.50
N ILE A 307 6.59 35.47 -17.65
CA ILE A 307 6.48 34.75 -18.93
C ILE A 307 5.76 35.60 -19.98
N ARG A 308 4.74 36.37 -19.58
CA ARG A 308 3.98 37.27 -20.48
C ARG A 308 4.84 38.38 -21.09
N ARG A 309 5.98 38.73 -20.47
CA ARG A 309 6.96 39.71 -20.99
C ARG A 309 8.03 39.10 -21.90
N LEU A 310 8.28 37.79 -21.83
CA LEU A 310 9.39 37.13 -22.54
C LEU A 310 8.94 36.16 -23.65
N ALA A 311 7.65 35.82 -23.73
CA ALA A 311 7.14 34.75 -24.59
C ALA A 311 6.30 35.24 -25.79
N THR A 312 6.55 34.63 -26.96
CA THR A 312 5.77 34.75 -28.21
C THR A 312 4.33 34.23 -28.03
N PRO A 313 3.37 34.59 -28.91
CA PRO A 313 1.99 34.10 -28.79
C PRO A 313 1.87 32.56 -28.79
N GLU A 314 2.77 31.87 -29.49
CA GLU A 314 2.85 30.40 -29.52
C GLU A 314 3.31 29.84 -28.17
N ASP A 315 4.37 30.41 -27.58
CA ASP A 315 4.89 30.01 -26.27
C ASP A 315 3.86 30.22 -25.15
N ARG A 316 2.99 31.23 -25.28
CA ARG A 316 1.89 31.46 -24.34
C ARG A 316 0.82 30.37 -24.43
N ALA A 317 0.51 29.90 -25.64
CA ALA A 317 -0.44 28.81 -25.84
C ALA A 317 0.12 27.49 -25.27
N VAL A 318 1.41 27.21 -25.53
CA VAL A 318 2.10 26.04 -24.96
C VAL A 318 2.17 26.11 -23.43
N PHE A 319 2.49 27.28 -22.88
CA PHE A 319 2.51 27.48 -21.42
C PHE A 319 1.13 27.32 -20.80
N ALA A 320 0.08 27.88 -21.41
CA ALA A 320 -1.30 27.73 -20.95
C ALA A 320 -1.74 26.27 -20.96
N LEU A 321 -1.43 25.54 -22.04
CA LEU A 321 -1.71 24.11 -22.16
C LEU A 321 -0.95 23.29 -21.12
N THR A 322 0.36 23.53 -20.96
CA THR A 322 1.21 22.83 -20.00
C THR A 322 0.78 23.09 -18.56
N LYS A 323 0.45 24.35 -18.23
CA LYS A 323 -0.10 24.74 -16.93
C LYS A 323 -1.45 24.09 -16.67
N ALA A 324 -2.32 24.03 -17.68
CA ALA A 324 -3.59 23.32 -17.59
C ALA A 324 -3.36 21.81 -17.34
N GLN A 325 -2.41 21.19 -18.03
CA GLN A 325 -2.05 19.80 -17.83
C GLN A 325 -1.47 19.53 -16.44
N PHE A 326 -0.54 20.35 -15.95
CA PHE A 326 -0.05 20.21 -14.57
C PHE A 326 -1.14 20.42 -13.50
N ARG A 327 -2.14 21.26 -13.78
CA ARG A 327 -3.20 21.57 -12.83
C ARG A 327 -4.28 20.49 -12.78
N HIS A 328 -4.71 20.03 -13.95
CA HIS A 328 -5.86 19.15 -14.11
C HIS A 328 -5.47 17.69 -14.32
N ASP A 329 -4.36 17.42 -14.98
CA ASP A 329 -3.83 16.07 -15.15
C ASP A 329 -2.89 15.72 -13.99
N THR A 330 -3.49 15.10 -12.98
CA THR A 330 -2.75 14.60 -11.82
C THR A 330 -1.74 13.53 -12.22
N ARG A 331 -2.05 12.71 -13.25
CA ARG A 331 -1.17 11.64 -13.70
C ARG A 331 0.09 12.21 -14.32
N PHE A 332 -0.05 13.22 -15.19
CA PHE A 332 1.07 13.94 -15.77
C PHE A 332 1.95 14.57 -14.68
N ARG A 333 1.33 15.26 -13.71
CA ARG A 333 2.07 15.87 -12.58
C ARG A 333 2.82 14.84 -11.75
N MET A 334 2.21 13.71 -11.42
CA MET A 334 2.86 12.66 -10.62
C MET A 334 3.95 11.93 -11.40
N ALA A 335 3.78 11.71 -12.70
CA ALA A 335 4.82 11.11 -13.55
C ALA A 335 6.07 11.99 -13.60
N ILE A 336 5.90 13.31 -13.77
CA ILE A 336 7.01 14.26 -13.78
C ILE A 336 7.63 14.42 -12.39
N LEU A 337 6.84 14.45 -11.32
CA LEU A 337 7.38 14.48 -9.96
C LEU A 337 8.17 13.20 -9.65
N GLY A 338 7.64 12.05 -10.07
CA GLY A 338 8.29 10.74 -9.97
C GLY A 338 9.65 10.70 -10.68
N SER A 339 9.71 11.16 -11.92
CA SER A 339 10.97 11.23 -12.67
C SER A 339 11.92 12.28 -12.11
N ALA A 340 11.42 13.42 -11.64
CA ALA A 340 12.23 14.44 -10.96
C ALA A 340 12.87 13.91 -9.67
N ALA A 341 12.18 13.09 -8.88
CA ALA A 341 12.80 12.44 -7.74
C ALA A 341 13.99 11.56 -8.14
N LEU A 342 13.87 10.79 -9.23
CA LEU A 342 14.99 10.01 -9.74
C LEU A 342 16.18 10.90 -10.14
N ILE A 343 15.88 12.03 -10.81
CA ILE A 343 16.88 13.04 -11.21
C ILE A 343 17.57 13.67 -10.00
N PHE A 344 16.90 13.78 -8.85
CA PHE A 344 17.50 14.29 -7.61
C PHE A 344 18.23 13.22 -6.78
N ILE A 345 17.71 12.00 -6.74
CA ILE A 345 18.26 10.89 -5.95
C ILE A 345 19.62 10.44 -6.51
N ILE A 346 19.76 10.37 -7.84
CA ILE A 346 21.01 9.94 -8.49
C ILE A 346 22.20 10.86 -8.15
N PRO A 347 22.15 12.19 -8.33
CA PRO A 347 23.26 13.07 -7.96
C PRO A 347 23.48 13.12 -6.44
N MET A 348 22.43 13.00 -5.63
CA MET A 348 22.57 12.87 -4.18
C MET A 348 23.34 11.59 -3.80
N MET A 349 23.11 10.47 -4.51
CA MET A 349 23.85 9.22 -4.31
C MET A 349 25.35 9.40 -4.60
N VAL A 350 25.69 10.01 -5.74
CA VAL A 350 27.08 10.32 -6.12
C VAL A 350 27.76 11.18 -5.06
N TYR A 351 27.04 12.19 -4.54
CA TYR A 351 27.55 13.04 -3.48
C TYR A 351 27.81 12.30 -2.16
N ILE A 352 26.92 11.39 -1.76
CA ILE A 352 27.02 10.67 -0.48
C ILE A 352 28.11 9.60 -0.50
N HIS A 353 28.21 8.83 -1.57
CA HIS A 353 29.17 7.72 -1.64
C HIS A 353 30.61 8.19 -1.93
N LYS A 354 30.82 9.49 -2.19
CA LYS A 354 32.12 10.08 -2.58
C LYS A 354 32.82 9.31 -3.71
N GLU A 355 32.10 8.49 -4.46
CA GLU A 355 32.64 7.92 -5.67
C GLU A 355 32.76 9.06 -6.67
N SER A 356 34.00 9.30 -7.11
CA SER A 356 34.27 10.04 -8.35
C SER A 356 33.27 9.53 -9.39
N PHE A 357 32.65 10.42 -10.16
CA PHE A 357 31.88 10.03 -11.34
C PHE A 357 32.57 8.86 -12.04
N PRO A 358 31.82 7.83 -12.53
CA PRO A 358 32.40 6.71 -13.26
C PRO A 358 33.47 7.28 -14.19
N GLN A 359 34.73 6.92 -13.92
CA GLN A 359 35.87 7.52 -14.60
C GLN A 359 35.56 7.43 -16.07
N ASP A 360 35.51 8.60 -16.74
CA ASP A 360 35.11 8.66 -18.14
C ASP A 360 35.91 7.58 -18.88
N PRO A 361 35.25 6.58 -19.52
CA PRO A 361 35.96 5.49 -20.18
C PRO A 361 36.89 5.99 -21.30
N PHE A 362 36.77 7.26 -21.68
CA PHE A 362 37.62 7.93 -22.66
C PHE A 362 38.78 8.73 -22.03
N LEU A 363 38.81 8.93 -20.71
CA LEU A 363 39.92 9.54 -19.99
C LEU A 363 40.70 8.46 -19.24
N GLY A 364 41.85 8.06 -19.79
CA GLY A 364 42.76 7.09 -19.16
C GLY A 364 43.18 7.53 -17.74
N PRO A 365 43.63 6.59 -16.88
CA PRO A 365 43.93 6.87 -15.49
C PRO A 365 44.94 8.00 -15.37
N SER A 366 44.53 9.13 -14.79
CA SER A 366 45.42 10.25 -14.52
C SER A 366 46.50 9.79 -13.56
N ARG A 367 47.74 9.71 -14.04
CA ARG A 367 48.94 9.49 -13.23
C ARG A 367 49.02 10.63 -12.21
N GLY A 368 48.71 10.33 -10.95
CA GLY A 368 48.79 11.29 -9.86
C GLY A 368 50.22 11.80 -9.68
N THR A 369 50.32 13.09 -9.36
CA THR A 369 51.48 13.74 -8.73
C THR A 369 51.12 14.05 -7.29
#